data_AF-A0A852STM9-F1
#
_entry.id   AF-A0A852STM9-F1
#
_cell.length_a   1.000
_cell.length_b   1.000
_cell.length_c   1.000
_cell.angle_alpha   90.00
_cell.angle_beta   90.00
_cell.angle_gamma   90.00
#
_symmetry.space_group_name_H-M   'P 1'
#
loop_
_entity.id
_entity.type
_entity.pdbx_description
1 polymer ?
#
loop_
_entity_poly.entity_id
_entity_poly.type
_entity_poly.pdbx_seq_one_letter_code
_entity_poly.pdbx_strand_id
1 'polypeptide(L)'
;MTAAKGGMMATITVRDLEDGTRERLRVRAARNGRSMEAEARQILTSAVASEPADTAGVGSRIRSLFADVGYADDLADLLPERAAPADRVDFDR
;
A
#
# COMPACT_ATOMS: atom_id res chain seq x y z
N MET A 1 30.04 -3.81 5.87
CA MET A 1 30.25 -3.53 4.43
C MET A 1 28.95 -3.87 3.69
N THR A 2 28.01 -2.91 3.65
CA THR A 2 26.71 -3.07 3.00
C THR A 2 26.87 -2.61 1.56
N ALA A 3 27.00 -3.56 0.63
CA ALA A 3 26.98 -3.26 -0.79
C ALA A 3 25.61 -2.69 -1.15
N ALA A 4 25.58 -1.44 -1.62
CA ALA A 4 24.40 -0.87 -2.26
C ALA A 4 24.07 -1.75 -3.47
N LYS A 5 22.98 -2.52 -3.35
CA LYS A 5 22.35 -3.22 -4.46
C LYS A 5 21.84 -2.13 -5.40
N GLY A 6 22.68 -1.73 -6.35
CA GLY A 6 22.24 -0.96 -7.51
C GLY A 6 21.09 -1.74 -8.14
N GLY A 7 19.87 -1.23 -7.98
CA GLY A 7 18.66 -1.98 -8.29
C GLY A 7 18.68 -2.41 -9.75
N MET A 8 18.63 -3.72 -9.99
CA MET A 8 18.30 -4.24 -11.30
C MET A 8 16.94 -3.66 -11.69
N MET A 9 16.90 -2.87 -12.76
CA MET A 9 15.64 -2.39 -13.33
C MET A 9 14.85 -3.61 -13.80
N ALA A 10 13.68 -3.83 -13.21
CA ALA A 10 12.78 -4.89 -13.65
C ALA A 10 12.26 -4.52 -15.05
N THR A 11 12.52 -5.36 -16.03
CA THR A 11 12.02 -5.19 -17.40
C THR A 11 10.74 -5.99 -17.58
N ILE A 12 9.68 -5.33 -18.05
CA ILE A 12 8.40 -5.96 -18.42
C ILE A 12 8.20 -5.75 -19.92
N THR A 13 7.94 -6.84 -20.65
CA THR A 13 7.58 -6.80 -22.07
C THR A 13 6.10 -7.10 -22.23
N VAL A 14 5.34 -6.14 -22.78
CA VAL A 14 3.92 -6.32 -23.11
C VAL A 14 3.82 -6.74 -24.58
N ARG A 15 3.39 -7.97 -24.84
CA ARG A 15 3.17 -8.50 -26.19
C ARG A 15 1.75 -8.16 -26.67
N ASP A 16 1.59 -8.10 -27.99
CA ASP A 16 0.28 -7.91 -28.66
C ASP A 16 -0.48 -6.64 -28.20
N LEU A 17 0.25 -5.57 -27.87
CA LEU A 17 -0.35 -4.28 -27.51
C LEU A 17 -0.98 -3.64 -28.76
N GLU A 18 -2.30 -3.41 -28.72
CA GLU A 18 -3.01 -2.72 -29.80
C GLU A 18 -2.36 -1.38 -30.14
N ASP A 19 -2.19 -1.10 -31.45
CA ASP A 19 -1.54 0.12 -31.92
C ASP A 19 -2.21 1.40 -31.41
N GLY A 20 -3.55 1.39 -31.32
CA GLY A 20 -4.31 2.51 -30.76
C GLY A 20 -4.03 2.74 -29.28
N THR A 21 -3.69 1.70 -28.53
CA THR A 21 -3.30 1.82 -27.12
C THR A 21 -1.88 2.37 -26.98
N ARG A 22 -0.94 1.90 -27.82
CA ARG A 22 0.41 2.45 -27.90
C ARG A 22 0.40 3.94 -28.22
N GLU A 23 -0.38 4.38 -29.21
CA GLU A 23 -0.42 5.79 -29.60
C GLU A 23 -1.06 6.68 -28.52
N ARG A 24 -2.15 6.22 -27.89
CA ARG A 24 -2.75 6.94 -26.75
C ARG A 24 -1.76 7.09 -25.59
N LEU A 25 -0.97 6.06 -25.31
CA LEU A 25 0.06 6.10 -24.27
C LEU A 25 1.15 7.13 -24.62
N ARG A 26 1.58 7.20 -25.87
CA ARG A 26 2.57 8.17 -26.36
C ARG A 26 2.06 9.62 -26.21
N VAL A 27 0.83 9.88 -26.65
CA VAL A 27 0.19 11.20 -26.51
C VAL A 27 0.04 11.58 -25.04
N ARG A 28 -0.36 10.65 -24.18
CA ARG A 28 -0.49 10.88 -22.74
C ARG A 28 0.86 11.21 -22.09
N ALA A 29 1.92 10.49 -22.43
CA ALA A 29 3.27 10.75 -21.94
C ALA A 29 3.76 12.16 -22.32
N ALA A 30 3.52 12.57 -23.58
CA ALA A 30 3.85 13.91 -24.06
C ALA A 30 3.06 15.00 -23.31
N ARG A 31 1.76 14.80 -23.07
CA ARG A 31 0.93 15.72 -22.28
C ARG A 31 1.43 15.89 -20.84
N ASN A 32 1.99 14.83 -20.26
CA ASN A 32 2.52 14.82 -18.90
C ASN A 32 4.01 15.20 -18.82
N GLY A 33 4.65 15.57 -19.94
CA GLY A 33 6.04 16.00 -19.99
C GLY A 33 7.07 14.94 -19.62
N ARG A 34 6.79 13.65 -19.90
CA ARG A 34 7.68 12.53 -19.55
C ARG A 34 7.82 11.50 -20.67
N SER A 35 8.80 10.62 -20.53
CA SER A 35 8.98 9.50 -21.46
C SER A 35 7.81 8.52 -21.41
N MET A 36 7.62 7.80 -22.51
CA MET A 36 6.59 6.76 -22.61
C MET A 36 6.79 5.66 -21.56
N GLU A 37 8.04 5.29 -21.28
CA GLU A 37 8.39 4.35 -20.21
C GLU A 37 7.99 4.87 -18.83
N ALA A 38 8.29 6.14 -18.53
CA ALA A 38 7.93 6.75 -17.26
C ALA A 38 6.40 6.85 -17.08
N GLU A 39 5.67 7.13 -18.15
CA GLU A 39 4.20 7.08 -18.15
C GLU A 39 3.68 5.67 -17.88
N ALA A 40 4.20 4.67 -18.60
CA ALA A 40 3.81 3.27 -18.41
C ALA A 40 4.08 2.81 -16.97
N ARG A 41 5.25 3.16 -16.43
CA ARG A 41 5.60 2.87 -15.05
C ARG A 41 4.63 3.50 -14.07
N GLN A 42 4.29 4.78 -14.22
CA GLN A 42 3.35 5.43 -13.30
C GLN A 42 1.95 4.80 -13.39
N ILE A 43 1.47 4.48 -14.59
CA ILE A 43 0.17 3.81 -14.77
C ILE A 43 0.17 2.48 -14.02
N LEU A 44 1.18 1.64 -14.23
CA LEU A 44 1.30 0.34 -13.55
C LEU A 44 1.41 0.50 -12.03
N THR A 45 2.22 1.44 -11.54
CA THR A 45 2.32 1.72 -10.10
C THR A 45 0.97 2.15 -9.53
N SER A 46 0.26 3.05 -10.20
CA SER A 46 -1.04 3.53 -9.72
C SER A 46 -2.11 2.45 -9.75
N ALA A 47 -2.12 1.59 -10.78
CA ALA A 47 -3.07 0.50 -10.91
C ALA A 47 -2.89 -0.53 -9.79
N VAL A 48 -1.65 -0.95 -9.51
CA VAL A 48 -1.35 -1.93 -8.45
C VAL A 48 -1.49 -1.32 -7.06
N ALA A 49 -1.15 -0.04 -6.87
CA ALA A 49 -1.34 0.62 -5.58
C ALA A 49 -2.82 0.85 -5.22
N SER A 50 -3.70 0.86 -6.22
CA SER A 50 -5.15 1.00 -6.03
C SER A 50 -5.85 -0.33 -5.76
N GLU A 51 -5.17 -1.47 -5.93
CA GLU A 51 -5.67 -2.72 -5.38
C GLU A 51 -5.62 -2.61 -3.85
N PRO A 52 -6.73 -2.89 -3.14
CA PRO A 52 -6.71 -2.87 -1.68
C PRO A 52 -5.59 -3.80 -1.26
N ALA A 53 -4.57 -3.23 -0.62
CA ALA A 53 -3.49 -4.02 -0.09
C ALA A 53 -4.13 -5.02 0.88
N ASP A 54 -4.24 -6.28 0.48
CA ASP A 54 -4.67 -7.42 1.31
C ASP A 54 -3.72 -7.65 2.51
N THR A 55 -2.84 -6.70 2.81
CA THR A 55 -1.75 -6.76 3.77
C THR A 55 -1.82 -5.70 4.85
N ALA A 56 -2.88 -4.89 4.94
CA ALA A 56 -3.16 -4.20 6.20
C ALA A 56 -3.70 -5.24 7.19
N GLY A 57 -2.80 -5.90 7.91
CA GLY A 57 -3.14 -6.76 9.04
C GLY A 57 -4.04 -6.00 10.03
N VAL A 58 -4.79 -6.73 10.85
CA VAL A 58 -5.79 -6.16 11.78
C VAL A 58 -5.22 -5.00 12.59
N GLY A 59 -3.96 -5.10 13.05
CA GLY A 59 -3.27 -4.02 13.76
C GLY A 59 -3.10 -2.73 12.95
N SER A 60 -2.77 -2.81 11.67
CA SER A 60 -2.65 -1.64 10.77
C SER A 60 -4.00 -0.95 10.55
N ARG A 61 -5.08 -1.73 10.47
CA ARG A 61 -6.45 -1.20 10.35
C ARG A 61 -6.88 -0.49 11.62
N ILE A 62 -6.69 -1.12 12.78
CA ILE A 62 -6.98 -0.51 14.08
C ILE A 62 -6.22 0.81 14.22
N ARG A 63 -4.92 0.81 13.92
CA ARG A 63 -4.09 2.03 13.98
C ARG A 63 -4.62 3.15 13.08
N SER A 64 -5.07 2.83 11.88
CA SER A 64 -5.63 3.81 10.94
C SER A 64 -6.93 4.43 11.44
N LEU A 65 -7.78 3.68 12.15
CA LEU A 65 -9.05 4.18 12.68
C LEU A 65 -8.85 5.28 13.73
N PHE A 66 -7.78 5.19 14.51
CA PHE A 66 -7.50 6.13 15.60
C PHE A 66 -6.45 7.19 15.23
N ALA A 67 -6.01 7.23 13.96
CA ALA A 67 -4.95 8.14 13.52
C ALA A 67 -5.32 9.63 13.70
N ASP A 68 -6.60 9.98 13.51
CA ASP A 68 -7.09 11.37 13.58
C ASP A 68 -7.41 11.83 15.01
N VAL A 69 -7.62 10.89 15.94
CA VAL A 69 -8.02 11.17 17.34
C VAL A 69 -6.79 11.29 18.25
N GLY A 70 -5.62 10.87 17.76
CA GLY A 70 -4.38 10.80 18.55
C GLY A 70 -4.28 9.49 19.35
N TYR A 71 -3.05 9.15 19.75
CA TYR A 71 -2.81 8.03 20.64
C TYR A 71 -2.97 8.52 22.08
N ALA A 72 -3.82 7.85 22.86
CA ALA A 72 -4.05 8.22 24.24
C ALA A 72 -2.86 7.78 25.10
N ASP A 73 -1.86 8.65 25.23
CA ASP A 73 -0.73 8.48 26.15
C ASP A 73 -1.22 8.43 27.62
N ASP A 74 -2.39 9.04 27.89
CA ASP A 74 -3.14 9.07 29.14
C ASP A 74 -4.15 7.93 29.28
N LEU A 75 -4.23 6.99 28.31
CA LEU A 75 -5.17 5.87 28.38
C LEU A 75 -4.99 5.05 29.66
N ALA A 76 -3.74 4.91 30.12
CA ALA A 76 -3.43 4.20 31.35
C ALA A 76 -4.16 4.79 32.58
N ASP A 77 -4.38 6.11 32.59
CA ASP A 77 -5.04 6.82 33.70
C ASP A 77 -6.57 6.71 33.63
N LEU A 78 -7.11 6.38 32.45
CA LEU A 78 -8.56 6.19 32.22
C LEU A 78 -9.00 4.72 32.34
N LEU A 79 -8.05 3.78 32.35
CA LEU A 79 -8.37 2.37 32.47
C LEU A 79 -8.68 2.00 33.92
N PRO A 80 -9.77 1.26 34.18
CA PRO A 80 -10.07 0.76 35.51
C PRO A 80 -9.01 -0.25 35.95
N GLU A 81 -8.76 -0.34 37.26
CA GLU A 81 -7.91 -1.40 37.80
C GLU A 81 -8.46 -2.78 37.42
N ARG A 82 -7.55 -3.68 37.05
CA ARG A 82 -7.90 -5.05 36.65
C ARG A 82 -8.50 -5.78 37.85
N ALA A 83 -9.82 -5.96 37.83
CA ALA A 83 -10.55 -6.59 38.91
C ALA A 83 -10.37 -8.12 38.98
N ALA A 84 -10.02 -8.78 37.87
CA ALA A 84 -9.89 -10.24 37.80
C ALA A 84 -9.05 -10.67 36.58
N PRO A 85 -8.50 -11.89 36.56
CA PRO A 85 -7.94 -12.46 35.34
C PRO A 85 -9.01 -12.52 34.24
N ALA A 86 -8.58 -12.40 32.98
CA ALA A 86 -9.49 -12.50 31.84
C ALA A 86 -10.13 -13.89 31.83
N ASP A 87 -11.44 -13.93 31.64
CA ASP A 87 -12.15 -15.19 31.51
C ASP A 87 -11.69 -15.90 30.23
N ARG A 88 -11.61 -17.23 30.27
CA ARG A 88 -11.05 -18.00 29.15
C ARG A 88 -12.05 -17.97 28.00
N VAL A 89 -11.65 -17.41 26.85
CA VAL A 89 -12.49 -17.48 25.64
C VAL A 89 -12.57 -18.94 25.19
N ASP A 90 -13.79 -19.45 25.07
CA ASP A 90 -14.08 -20.75 24.47
C ASP A 90 -14.18 -20.61 22.96
N PHE A 91 -13.26 -21.24 22.24
CA PHE A 91 -13.18 -21.21 20.78
C PHE A 91 -13.85 -22.42 20.12
N ASP A 92 -14.39 -23.37 20.90
CA ASP A 92 -14.94 -24.64 20.40
C ASP A 92 -16.45 -24.56 20.04
N ARG A 93 -16.96 -23.36 19.72
CA ARG A 93 -18.37 -23.13 19.36
C ARG A 93 -18.60 -23.05 17.84
#